data_AF-A0A2S9F6X7-F1
#
_entry.id   AF-A0A2S9F6X7-F1
#
_cell.length_a   1.000
_cell.length_b   1.000
_cell.length_c   1.000
_cell.angle_alpha   90.00
_cell.angle_beta   90.00
_cell.angle_gamma   90.00
#
_symmetry.space_group_name_H-M   'P 1'
#
loop_
_entity.id
_entity.type
_entity.pdbx_description
1 polymer ?
#
loop_
_entity_poly.entity_id
_entity_poly.type
_entity_poly.pdbx_seq_one_letter_code
_entity_poly.pdbx_strand_id
1 'polypeptide(L)' 'MVSIRKSEASVDKRILDAAAACILAYGVERTTMTEIARRARVSRPTIYRRWPDIRWVIAELLTIRIAGVLETVP' A
#
# COMPACT_ATOMS: atom_id res chain seq x y z
N MET A 1 20.37 15.39 6.38
CA MET A 1 20.11 14.17 5.58
C MET A 1 18.98 13.33 6.21
N VAL A 2 17.77 13.89 6.35
CA VAL A 2 16.61 13.22 7.00
C VAL A 2 15.35 13.21 6.09
N SER A 3 15.40 13.87 4.94
CA SER A 3 14.22 14.11 4.11
C SER A 3 13.79 12.93 3.22
N ILE A 4 14.72 12.05 2.83
CA ILE A 4 14.43 10.99 1.84
C ILE A 4 13.58 9.88 2.46
N ARG A 5 13.94 9.38 3.65
CA ARG A 5 13.20 8.28 4.32
C ARG A 5 11.76 8.66 4.65
N LYS A 6 11.52 9.90 5.09
CA LYS A 6 10.15 10.39 5.35
C LYS A 6 9.32 10.45 4.07
N SER A 7 9.94 10.83 2.96
CA SER A 7 9.27 10.84 1.65
C SER A 7 8.92 9.42 1.18
N GLU A 8 9.81 8.44 1.40
CA GLU A 8 9.51 7.04 1.06
C GLU A 8 8.38 6.48 1.91
N ALA A 9 8.40 6.68 3.23
CA ALA A 9 7.30 6.29 4.12
C ALA A 9 5.96 6.95 3.72
N SER A 10 6.00 8.18 3.22
CA SER A 10 4.79 8.87 2.72
C SER A 10 4.27 8.27 1.40
N VAL A 11 5.17 7.77 0.55
CA VAL A 11 4.80 7.08 -0.69
C VAL A 11 4.25 5.69 -0.38
N ASP A 12 4.84 4.97 0.57
CA ASP A 12 4.41 3.64 0.98
C ASP A 12 2.98 3.71 1.51
N LYS A 13 2.72 4.66 2.42
CA LYS A 13 1.37 4.93 2.93
C LYS A 13 0.37 5.22 1.81
N ARG A 14 0.71 6.08 0.85
CA ARG A 14 -0.16 6.38 -0.31
C ARG A 14 -0.45 5.14 -1.17
N ILE A 15 0.54 4.27 -1.36
CA ILE A 15 0.37 3.03 -2.13
C ILE A 15 -0.55 2.07 -1.37
N LEU A 16 -0.35 1.91 -0.06
CA LEU A 16 -1.17 1.02 0.77
C LEU A 16 -2.62 1.54 0.91
N ASP A 17 -2.82 2.85 1.06
CA ASP A 17 -4.17 3.44 1.08
C ASP A 17 -4.87 3.29 -0.28
N ALA A 18 -4.13 3.41 -1.39
CA ALA A 18 -4.66 3.14 -2.72
C ALA A 18 -5.02 1.65 -2.91
N ALA A 19 -4.19 0.74 -2.40
CA ALA A 19 -4.46 -0.70 -2.42
C ALA A 19 -5.73 -1.04 -1.65
N ALA A 20 -5.88 -0.52 -0.43
CA ALA A 20 -7.10 -0.69 0.36
C ALA A 20 -8.34 -0.22 -0.40
N ALA A 21 -8.27 0.96 -1.02
CA ALA A 21 -9.40 1.50 -1.77
C ALA A 21 -9.72 0.70 -3.05
N CYS A 22 -8.73 0.14 -3.74
CA CYS A 22 -8.96 -0.76 -4.88
C CYS A 22 -9.60 -2.08 -4.42
N ILE A 23 -9.11 -2.67 -3.33
CA ILE A 23 -9.65 -3.91 -2.76
C ILE A 23 -11.11 -3.72 -2.34
N LEU A 24 -11.43 -2.60 -1.67
CA LEU A 24 -12.80 -2.29 -1.27
C LEU A 24 -13.73 -2.05 -2.46
N ALA A 25 -13.22 -1.47 -3.55
CA ALA A 25 -14.02 -1.17 -4.74
C ALA A 25 -14.24 -2.39 -5.64
N TYR A 26 -13.23 -3.25 -5.79
CA TYR A 26 -13.20 -4.28 -6.83
C TYR A 26 -13.09 -5.70 -6.28
N GLY A 27 -12.70 -5.88 -5.02
CA GLY A 27 -12.32 -7.16 -4.43
C GLY A 27 -10.83 -7.47 -4.61
N VAL A 28 -10.33 -8.43 -3.82
CA VAL A 28 -8.91 -8.82 -3.80
C VAL A 28 -8.47 -9.38 -5.15
N GLU A 29 -9.23 -10.32 -5.72
CA GLU A 29 -8.84 -11.02 -6.95
C GLU A 29 -8.74 -10.10 -8.17
N ARG A 30 -9.56 -9.05 -8.22
CA ARG A 30 -9.58 -8.10 -9.34
C ARG A 30 -8.64 -6.93 -9.18
N THR A 31 -8.08 -6.72 -7.98
CA THR A 31 -7.14 -5.62 -7.76
C THR A 31 -5.82 -5.93 -8.45
N THR A 32 -5.25 -4.94 -9.15
CA THR A 32 -3.96 -5.08 -9.85
C THR A 32 -2.94 -4.03 -9.43
N MET A 33 -1.66 -4.34 -9.57
CA MET A 33 -0.57 -3.37 -9.36
C MET A 33 -0.71 -2.12 -10.25
N THR A 34 -1.30 -2.27 -11.44
CA THR A 34 -1.55 -1.16 -12.37
C THR A 34 -2.58 -0.18 -11.80
N GLU A 35 -3.69 -0.69 -11.27
CA GLU A 35 -4.73 0.15 -10.68
C GLU A 35 -4.27 0.84 -9.41
N ILE A 36 -3.50 0.12 -8.57
CA ILE A 36 -2.89 0.69 -7.37
C ILE A 36 -1.94 1.82 -7.76
N ALA A 37 -1.04 1.61 -8.74
CA ALA A 37 -0.11 2.63 -9.22
C ALA A 37 -0.85 3.87 -9.74
N ARG A 38 -1.88 3.67 -10.57
CA ARG A 38 -2.72 4.74 -11.11
C ARG A 38 -3.38 5.54 -9.98
N ARG A 39 -4.00 4.85 -9.01
CA ARG A 39 -4.72 5.50 -7.90
C ARG A 39 -3.76 6.20 -6.93
N ALA A 40 -2.63 5.58 -6.63
CA ALA A 40 -1.58 6.15 -5.80
C ALA A 40 -0.82 7.29 -6.50
N ARG A 41 -1.00 7.52 -7.82
CA ARG A 41 -0.27 8.49 -8.63
C ARG A 41 1.25 8.26 -8.58
N VAL A 42 1.66 7.02 -8.82
CA VAL A 42 3.06 6.60 -8.93
C VAL A 42 3.24 5.68 -10.13
N SER A 43 4.49 5.47 -10.57
CA SER A 43 4.78 4.50 -11.63
C SER A 43 4.77 3.06 -11.09
N ARG A 44 4.48 2.06 -11.93
CA ARG A 44 4.57 0.64 -11.53
C ARG A 44 5.95 0.26 -10.99
N PRO A 45 7.10 0.69 -11.58
CA PRO A 45 8.42 0.45 -11.00
C PRO A 45 8.58 0.99 -9.57
N THR A 46 7.90 2.08 -9.23
CA THR A 46 7.88 2.62 -7.86
C THR A 46 7.30 1.59 -6.90
N ILE A 47 6.23 0.90 -7.28
CA ILE A 47 5.64 -0.16 -6.45
C ILE A 47 6.54 -1.39 -6.43
N TYR A 48 7.01 -1.87 -7.59
CA TYR A 48 7.81 -3.10 -7.68
C TYR A 48 9.13 -3.05 -6.93
N ARG A 49 9.72 -1.86 -6.72
CA ARG A 49 10.91 -1.68 -5.89
C ARG A 49 10.66 -2.00 -4.40
N ARG A 50 9.41 -1.87 -3.94
CA ARG A 50 8.99 -2.05 -2.54
C ARG A 50 8.35 -3.43 -2.33
N TRP A 51 7.47 -3.81 -3.26
CA TRP A 51 6.72 -5.07 -3.20
C TRP A 51 6.84 -5.83 -4.52
N PRO A 52 7.30 -7.09 -4.50
CA PRO A 52 7.50 -7.85 -5.73
C PRO A 52 6.18 -8.25 -6.40
N ASP A 53 5.11 -8.48 -5.63
CA ASP A 53 3.78 -8.81 -6.16
C ASP A 53 2.65 -8.27 -5.27
N ILE A 54 1.40 -8.41 -5.74
CA ILE A 54 0.23 -7.90 -5.03
C ILE A 54 0.00 -8.57 -3.68
N ARG A 55 0.39 -9.84 -3.51
CA ARG A 55 0.22 -10.56 -2.24
C ARG A 55 1.07 -9.91 -1.16
N TRP A 56 2.28 -9.45 -1.50
CA TRP A 56 3.12 -8.68 -0.59
C TRP A 56 2.51 -7.35 -0.20
N VAL A 57 1.89 -6.62 -1.13
CA VAL A 57 1.16 -5.37 -0.82
C VAL A 57 0.00 -5.64 0.14
N ILE A 58 -0.76 -6.70 -0.10
CA ILE A 58 -1.89 -7.09 0.76
C ILE A 58 -1.40 -7.50 2.15
N ALA A 59 -0.33 -8.31 2.22
CA ALA A 59 0.23 -8.76 3.50
C ALA A 59 0.68 -7.57 4.35
N GLU A 60 1.39 -6.61 3.76
CA GLU A 60 1.83 -5.41 4.48
C GLU A 60 0.65 -4.50 4.87
N LEU A 61 -0.32 -4.31 3.96
CA LEU A 61 -1.54 -3.55 4.24
C LEU A 61 -2.29 -4.13 5.44
N LEU A 62 -2.52 -5.44 5.44
CA LEU A 62 -3.22 -6.13 6.53
C LEU A 62 -2.40 -6.08 7.83
N THR A 63 -1.09 -6.25 7.76
CA THR A 63 -0.20 -6.14 8.93
C THR A 63 -0.33 -4.77 9.59
N ILE A 64 -0.23 -3.69 8.80
CA ILE A 64 -0.34 -2.32 9.32
C ILE A 64 -1.74 -2.03 9.86
N ARG A 65 -2.80 -2.51 9.20
CA ARG A 65 -4.18 -2.27 9.67
C ARG A 65 -4.50 -3.07 10.92
N ILE A 66 -4.09 -4.33 11.00
CA ILE A 66 -4.29 -5.16 12.20
C ILE A 66 -3.51 -4.55 13.37
N ALA A 67 -2.23 -4.22 13.19
CA ALA A 67 -1.43 -3.59 14.23
C ALA A 67 -2.05 -2.26 14.70
N GLY A 68 -2.52 -1.42 13.78
CA GLY A 68 -3.20 -0.17 14.12
C GLY A 68 -4.52 -0.37 14.87
N VAL A 69 -5.26 -1.46 14.60
CA VAL A 69 -6.45 -1.80 15.40
C VAL A 69 -6.05 -2.19 16.82
N LEU A 70 -4.97 -2.94 17.02
CA LEU A 70 -4.50 -3.32 18.36
C LEU A 70 -4.16 -2.11 19.23
N GLU A 71 -3.66 -1.02 18.64
CA GLU A 71 -3.40 0.24 19.35
C GLU A 71 -4.67 0.96 19.82
N THR A 72 -5.84 0.61 19.25
CA THR A 72 -7.13 1.21 19.60
C THR A 72 -7.91 0.42 20.65
N VAL A 73 -7.42 -0.75 21.04
CA VAL A 73 -8.04 -1.58 22.08
C VAL A 73 -7.50 -1.13 23.45
N PRO A 74 -8.38 -0.76 24.42
CA PRO A 74 -7.98 -0.33 25.76
C PRO A 74 -7.22 -1.38 26.57
#